data_AF-A0A3B7Q1N6-F1
#
_entry.id   AF-A0A3B7Q1N6-F1
#
_cell.length_a   1.000
_cell.length_b   1.000
_cell.length_c   1.000
_cell.angle_alpha   90.00
_cell.angle_beta   90.00
_cell.angle_gamma   90.00
#
_symmetry.space_group_name_H-M   'P 1'
#
loop_
_entity.id
_entity.type
_entity.pdbx_description
1 polymer ?
#
loop_
_entity_poly.entity_id
_entity_poly.type
_entity_poly.pdbx_seq_one_letter_code
_entity_poly.pdbx_strand_id
1 'polypeptide(L)'
;MGIDFSEKSLIGIANHIKNIKQLDYSHTNAIDKDLEPLQIYKNLKGFSKSYIELLFHIHFVHHSKIKIICEGKTDPQHIYNYLRNTTLFKKDNFELISFEKHLKSFSQPLKISGGTGDLCHFIKIYLEIYKSVDIPRYPTIIFVDNDPAGNNVFNCANKNSKDYKEKKLLKNTIRTAHVYKNLYLVQLIGHYPGIEYLYSSHLLDEKIDGKIFNISNDGIESKSEYGKFIFFHRIIKPLGNKIYLGKFRYLCFSFYQIAKNLKK
;
A
#
# COMPACT_ATOMS: atom_id res chain seq x y z
N MET A 1 -2.98 3.91 38.50
CA MET A 1 -2.86 5.21 37.79
C MET A 1 -2.01 4.98 36.56
N GLY A 2 -2.62 4.77 35.40
CA GLY A 2 -1.87 4.76 34.14
C GLY A 2 -1.57 6.19 33.76
N ILE A 3 -0.30 6.52 33.55
CA ILE A 3 0.07 7.80 32.96
C ILE A 3 -0.39 7.74 31.51
N ASP A 4 -1.40 8.54 31.17
CA ASP A 4 -1.88 8.65 29.79
C ASP A 4 -0.88 9.49 28.99
N PHE A 5 -0.02 8.82 28.24
CA PHE A 5 0.91 9.49 27.32
C PHE A 5 0.24 9.63 25.96
N SER A 6 0.21 10.86 25.44
CA SER A 6 -0.23 11.06 24.05
C SER A 6 0.68 10.30 23.08
N GLU A 7 0.12 9.75 22.01
CA GLU A 7 0.88 9.10 20.91
C GLU A 7 2.04 9.99 20.43
N LYS A 8 1.80 11.30 20.32
CA LYS A 8 2.80 12.30 19.93
C LYS A 8 3.95 12.39 20.92
N SER A 9 3.67 12.28 22.22
CA SER A 9 4.68 12.30 23.28
C SER A 9 5.58 11.05 23.20
N LEU A 10 4.99 9.86 23.00
CA LEU A 10 5.75 8.61 22.84
C LEU A 10 6.64 8.65 21.59
N ILE A 11 6.11 9.14 20.47
CA ILE A 11 6.88 9.36 19.24
C ILE A 11 8.03 10.35 19.47
N GLY A 12 7.76 11.46 20.15
CA GLY A 12 8.77 12.48 20.47
C GLY A 12 9.92 11.91 21.30
N ILE A 13 9.61 11.18 22.38
CA ILE A 13 10.59 10.52 23.24
C ILE A 13 11.39 9.49 22.44
N ALA A 14 10.72 8.65 21.65
CA ALA A 14 11.37 7.63 20.85
C ALA A 14 12.33 8.24 19.80
N ASN A 15 11.90 9.31 19.11
CA ASN A 15 12.75 10.04 18.16
C ASN A 15 13.95 10.69 18.83
N HIS A 16 13.76 11.27 20.02
CA HIS A 16 14.85 11.86 20.80
C HIS A 16 15.90 10.80 21.19
N ILE A 17 15.48 9.65 21.70
CA ILE A 17 16.39 8.55 22.05
C ILE A 17 17.09 8.02 20.80
N LYS A 18 16.38 7.86 19.67
CA LYS A 18 16.97 7.46 18.38
C LYS A 18 18.11 8.40 17.99
N ASN A 19 17.89 9.71 18.10
CA ASN A 19 18.88 10.72 17.75
C ASN A 19 20.09 10.69 18.68
N ILE A 20 19.89 10.60 20.00
CA ILE A 20 20.98 10.50 20.98
C ILE A 20 21.80 9.24 20.76
N LYS A 21 21.15 8.10 20.55
CA LYS A 21 21.81 6.81 20.32
C LYS A 21 22.47 6.71 18.95
N GLN A 22 22.33 7.72 18.09
CA GLN A 22 22.81 7.72 16.71
C GLN A 22 22.50 6.39 16.01
N LEU A 23 21.26 5.90 16.16
CA LEU A 23 20.87 4.65 15.55
C LEU A 23 20.98 4.78 14.03
N ASP A 24 22.09 4.28 13.50
CA ASP A 24 22.33 4.18 12.09
C ASP A 24 21.80 2.83 11.59
N TYR A 25 20.86 2.91 10.66
CA TYR A 25 20.32 1.76 9.96
C TYR A 25 20.95 1.63 8.57
N SER A 26 22.12 2.26 8.35
CA SER A 26 22.91 2.05 7.15
C SER A 26 23.42 0.61 7.15
N HIS A 27 22.89 -0.21 6.25
CA HIS A 27 23.30 -1.60 6.04
C HIS A 27 24.63 -1.67 5.28
N THR A 28 25.65 -0.98 5.81
CA THR A 28 26.94 -0.75 5.17
C THR A 28 27.95 -1.87 5.43
N ASN A 29 27.70 -2.72 6.43
CA ASN A 29 28.53 -3.89 6.72
C ASN A 29 28.21 -5.05 5.77
N ALA A 30 29.25 -5.76 5.31
CA ALA A 30 29.13 -6.84 4.31
C ALA A 30 28.17 -7.97 4.73
N ILE A 31 28.03 -8.21 6.04
CA ILE A 31 27.16 -9.25 6.62
C ILE A 31 25.67 -8.92 6.45
N ASP A 32 25.31 -7.63 6.40
CA ASP A 32 23.91 -7.23 6.29
C ASP A 32 23.40 -7.31 4.85
N LYS A 33 24.28 -7.28 3.84
CA LYS A 33 23.92 -7.20 2.41
C LYS A 33 22.97 -8.31 1.96
N ASP A 34 23.20 -9.54 2.43
CA ASP A 34 22.48 -10.74 1.99
C ASP A 34 21.32 -11.14 2.91
N LEU A 35 21.10 -10.41 4.02
CA LEU A 35 20.01 -10.70 4.94
C LEU A 35 18.68 -10.21 4.40
N GLU A 36 17.69 -11.10 4.45
CA GLU A 36 16.31 -10.79 4.13
C GLU A 36 15.68 -9.86 5.20
N PRO A 37 14.69 -9.01 4.85
CA PRO A 37 14.07 -8.06 5.77
C PRO A 37 13.62 -8.65 7.12
N LEU A 38 13.05 -9.87 7.12
CA LEU A 38 12.63 -10.53 8.36
C LEU A 38 13.81 -10.97 9.23
N GLN A 39 14.92 -11.41 8.62
CA GLN A 39 16.13 -11.79 9.34
C GLN A 39 16.78 -10.56 9.97
N ILE A 40 16.83 -9.44 9.24
CA ILE A 40 17.28 -8.15 9.75
C ILE A 40 16.46 -7.78 11.00
N TYR A 41 15.13 -7.83 10.92
CA TYR A 41 14.27 -7.55 12.08
C TYR A 41 14.57 -8.48 13.26
N LYS A 42 14.75 -9.78 13.03
CA LYS A 42 15.04 -10.77 14.09
C LYS A 42 16.38 -10.51 14.78
N ASN A 43 17.35 -9.94 14.07
CA ASN A 43 18.65 -9.57 14.60
C ASN A 43 18.64 -8.25 15.39
N LEU A 44 17.62 -7.39 15.22
CA LEU A 44 17.48 -6.18 16.02
C LEU A 44 17.30 -6.51 17.51
N LYS A 45 17.92 -5.72 18.38
CA LYS A 45 17.84 -5.87 19.84
C LYS A 45 17.52 -4.55 20.53
N GLY A 46 17.01 -4.65 21.75
CA GLY A 46 16.79 -3.51 22.65
C GLY A 46 15.95 -2.39 22.03
N PHE A 47 16.47 -1.17 22.11
CA PHE A 47 15.75 0.04 21.69
C PHE A 47 15.48 0.06 20.17
N SER A 48 16.43 -0.38 19.33
CA SER A 48 16.24 -0.37 17.86
C SER A 48 15.07 -1.26 17.44
N LYS A 49 14.92 -2.43 18.07
CA LYS A 49 13.78 -3.32 17.83
C LYS A 49 12.47 -2.66 18.29
N SER A 50 12.46 -2.17 19.52
CA SER A 50 11.28 -1.50 20.11
C SER A 50 10.83 -0.28 19.29
N TYR A 51 11.78 0.46 18.72
CA TYR A 51 11.52 1.62 17.87
C TYR A 51 10.84 1.22 16.55
N ILE A 52 11.29 0.15 15.89
CA ILE A 52 10.65 -0.38 14.68
C ILE A 52 9.26 -0.92 14.98
N GLU A 53 9.09 -1.64 16.09
CA GLU A 53 7.79 -2.11 16.55
C GLU A 53 6.83 -0.93 16.81
N LEU A 54 7.29 0.13 17.48
CA LEU A 54 6.50 1.34 17.72
C LEU A 54 6.05 1.98 16.39
N LEU A 55 6.98 2.21 15.45
CA LEU A 55 6.67 2.77 14.14
C LEU A 55 5.66 1.90 13.37
N PHE A 56 5.85 0.58 13.39
CA PHE A 56 4.92 -0.35 12.77
C PHE A 56 3.51 -0.20 13.33
N HIS A 57 3.40 -0.17 14.66
CA HIS A 57 2.11 -0.06 15.34
C HIS A 57 1.39 1.25 15.03
N ILE A 58 2.10 2.38 15.05
CA ILE A 58 1.54 3.68 14.67
C ILE A 58 1.06 3.67 13.21
N HIS A 59 1.89 3.18 12.29
CA HIS A 59 1.61 3.29 10.87
C HIS A 59 0.61 2.26 10.35
N PHE A 60 0.53 1.06 10.93
CA PHE A 60 -0.21 -0.06 10.33
C PHE A 60 -1.24 -0.73 11.25
N VAL A 61 -1.21 -0.45 12.55
CA VAL A 61 -2.15 -1.05 13.51
C VAL A 61 -3.11 -0.02 14.08
N HIS A 62 -2.60 1.11 14.57
CA HIS A 62 -3.39 2.13 15.29
C HIS A 62 -3.65 3.40 14.45
N HIS A 63 -3.59 3.29 13.12
CA HIS A 63 -3.90 4.40 12.23
C HIS A 63 -5.40 4.76 12.27
N SER A 64 -5.73 6.03 11.96
CA SER A 64 -7.07 6.60 12.15
C SER A 64 -7.97 6.58 10.89
N LYS A 65 -7.50 6.01 9.78
CA LYS A 65 -8.16 6.00 8.47
C LYS A 65 -8.06 4.64 7.80
N ILE A 66 -8.87 4.37 6.78
CA ILE A 66 -8.71 3.20 5.90
C ILE A 66 -7.40 3.39 5.13
N LYS A 67 -6.38 2.58 5.44
CA LYS A 67 -5.06 2.72 4.83
C LYS A 67 -4.96 1.82 3.60
N ILE A 68 -4.66 2.41 2.45
CA ILE A 68 -4.42 1.71 1.20
C ILE A 68 -2.95 1.88 0.81
N ILE A 69 -2.24 0.77 0.75
CA ILE A 69 -0.85 0.66 0.30
C ILE A 69 -0.87 0.16 -1.14
N CYS A 70 -0.54 1.04 -2.08
CA CYS A 70 -0.43 0.68 -3.49
C CYS A 70 1.01 0.33 -3.84
N GLU A 71 1.19 -0.61 -4.77
CA GLU A 71 2.52 -0.95 -5.31
C GLU A 71 3.13 0.24 -6.06
N GLY A 72 2.38 0.83 -7.00
CA GLY A 72 2.85 1.87 -7.90
C GLY A 72 2.80 3.29 -7.31
N LYS A 73 3.54 4.20 -7.94
CA LYS A 73 3.52 5.65 -7.60
C LYS A 73 2.27 6.37 -8.13
N THR A 74 1.63 5.83 -9.16
CA THR A 74 0.49 6.43 -9.86
C THR A 74 -0.84 5.99 -9.27
N ASP A 75 -0.96 4.78 -8.77
CA ASP A 75 -2.22 4.19 -8.31
C ASP A 75 -2.91 5.01 -7.20
N PRO A 76 -2.19 5.51 -6.16
CA PRO A 76 -2.79 6.38 -5.17
C PRO A 76 -3.44 7.63 -5.79
N GLN A 77 -2.87 8.14 -6.89
CA GLN A 77 -3.36 9.33 -7.57
C GLN A 77 -4.66 9.06 -8.33
N HIS A 78 -4.77 7.88 -8.97
CA HIS A 78 -6.00 7.43 -9.62
C HIS A 78 -7.15 7.26 -8.61
N ILE A 79 -6.90 6.60 -7.48
CA ILE A 79 -7.89 6.42 -6.41
C ILE A 79 -8.26 7.78 -5.80
N TYR A 80 -7.28 8.64 -5.53
CA TYR A 80 -7.52 10.00 -5.03
C TYR A 80 -8.38 10.82 -6.00
N ASN A 81 -8.12 10.72 -7.31
CA ASN A 81 -8.91 11.40 -8.33
C ASN A 81 -10.38 10.96 -8.29
N TYR A 82 -10.67 9.70 -8.01
CA TYR A 82 -12.04 9.26 -7.80
C TYR A 82 -12.63 9.83 -6.49
N LEU A 83 -11.91 9.68 -5.38
CA LEU A 83 -12.39 10.11 -4.05
C LEU A 83 -12.66 11.61 -3.96
N ARG A 84 -11.91 12.46 -4.69
CA ARG A 84 -12.16 13.91 -4.71
C ARG A 84 -13.40 14.31 -5.52
N ASN A 85 -13.85 13.46 -6.43
CA ASN A 85 -14.92 13.76 -7.40
C ASN A 85 -16.22 13.00 -7.10
N THR A 86 -16.27 12.17 -6.05
CA THR A 86 -17.45 11.40 -5.66
C THR A 86 -18.02 11.88 -4.33
N THR A 87 -19.34 11.84 -4.19
CA THR A 87 -20.04 12.10 -2.92
C THR A 87 -20.30 10.83 -2.11
N LEU A 88 -20.05 9.64 -2.70
CA LEU A 88 -20.37 8.34 -2.08
C LEU A 88 -19.41 7.97 -0.94
N PHE A 89 -18.19 8.47 -1.00
CA PHE A 89 -17.14 8.17 -0.03
C PHE A 89 -16.49 9.46 0.45
N LYS A 90 -16.35 9.62 1.77
CA LYS A 90 -15.59 10.74 2.33
C LYS A 90 -14.10 10.46 2.14
N LYS A 91 -13.45 11.24 1.29
CA LYS A 91 -12.00 11.14 1.02
C LYS A 91 -11.16 11.14 2.31
N ASP A 92 -11.55 11.91 3.32
CA ASP A 92 -10.80 12.02 4.59
C ASP A 92 -10.79 10.72 5.41
N ASN A 93 -11.65 9.75 5.08
CA ASN A 93 -11.63 8.42 5.68
C ASN A 93 -10.50 7.55 5.14
N PHE A 94 -9.78 7.98 4.10
CA PHE A 94 -8.75 7.18 3.43
C PHE A 94 -7.36 7.79 3.61
N GLU A 95 -6.37 6.93 3.77
CA GLU A 95 -4.95 7.25 3.66
C GLU A 95 -4.37 6.42 2.52
N LEU A 96 -4.06 7.06 1.40
CA LEU A 96 -3.53 6.39 0.20
C LEU A 96 -2.02 6.62 0.15
N ILE A 97 -1.24 5.54 0.16
CA ILE A 97 0.22 5.62 0.10
C ILE A 97 0.77 4.72 -1.01
N SER A 98 1.82 5.19 -1.66
CA SER A 98 2.67 4.32 -2.48
C SER A 98 3.70 3.68 -1.57
N PHE A 99 3.87 2.36 -1.71
CA PHE A 99 4.76 1.55 -0.89
C PHE A 99 6.22 2.05 -0.93
N GLU A 100 6.69 2.48 -2.11
CA GLU A 100 8.06 2.97 -2.32
C GLU A 100 8.38 4.29 -1.60
N LYS A 101 7.42 5.21 -1.47
CA LYS A 101 7.69 6.60 -1.04
C LYS A 101 7.48 6.85 0.45
N HIS A 102 6.47 6.23 1.07
CA HIS A 102 5.92 6.72 2.33
C HIS A 102 6.38 5.98 3.58
N LEU A 103 7.16 4.89 3.43
CA LEU A 103 7.50 4.03 4.55
C LEU A 103 8.96 4.12 4.98
N LYS A 104 9.77 5.04 4.43
CA LYS A 104 11.24 5.07 4.61
C LYS A 104 11.70 4.93 6.05
N SER A 105 11.05 5.58 7.02
CA SER A 105 11.42 5.50 8.44
C SER A 105 11.30 4.09 9.04
N PHE A 106 10.38 3.27 8.53
CA PHE A 106 10.17 1.87 8.89
C PHE A 106 10.86 0.91 7.91
N SER A 107 10.85 1.24 6.63
CA SER A 107 11.25 0.38 5.52
C SER A 107 12.76 0.37 5.31
N GLN A 108 13.45 1.50 5.47
CA GLN A 108 14.91 1.59 5.35
C GLN A 108 15.64 0.71 6.39
N PRO A 109 15.26 0.71 7.68
CA PRO A 109 15.81 -0.23 8.66
C PRO A 109 15.67 -1.70 8.30
N LEU A 110 14.67 -2.05 7.49
CA LEU A 110 14.36 -3.44 7.13
C LEU A 110 14.69 -3.75 5.67
N LYS A 111 15.36 -2.86 4.93
CA LYS A 111 15.63 -2.97 3.49
C LYS A 111 14.40 -3.18 2.60
N ILE A 112 13.24 -2.71 3.04
CA ILE A 112 12.05 -2.66 2.21
C ILE A 112 12.13 -1.37 1.37
N SER A 113 12.34 -1.53 0.07
CA SER A 113 12.63 -0.47 -0.90
C SER A 113 11.46 -0.18 -1.86
N GLY A 114 10.62 -1.16 -2.15
CA GLY A 114 9.45 -1.04 -3.03
C GLY A 114 9.25 -2.26 -3.95
N GLY A 115 8.06 -2.36 -4.56
CA GLY A 115 7.71 -3.43 -5.50
C GLY A 115 7.15 -4.70 -4.87
N THR A 116 6.69 -5.63 -5.73
CA THR A 116 6.00 -6.86 -5.33
C THR A 116 6.82 -7.79 -4.42
N GLY A 117 8.12 -7.97 -4.67
CA GLY A 117 8.97 -8.80 -3.80
C GLY A 117 8.96 -8.28 -2.37
N ASP A 118 9.10 -6.96 -2.22
CA ASP A 118 9.08 -6.26 -0.94
C ASP A 118 7.71 -6.27 -0.27
N LEU A 119 6.60 -6.37 -1.02
CA LEU A 119 5.27 -6.59 -0.44
C LEU A 119 5.14 -7.96 0.23
N CYS A 120 5.77 -9.01 -0.31
CA CYS A 120 5.81 -10.32 0.35
C CYS A 120 6.66 -10.26 1.64
N HIS A 121 7.79 -9.55 1.63
CA HIS A 121 8.58 -9.31 2.85
C HIS A 121 7.79 -8.50 3.89
N PHE A 122 7.07 -7.47 3.45
CA PHE A 122 6.20 -6.69 4.30
C PHE A 122 5.13 -7.55 4.97
N ILE A 123 4.47 -8.46 4.24
CA ILE A 123 3.48 -9.38 4.83
C ILE A 123 4.13 -10.24 5.92
N LYS A 124 5.29 -10.87 5.64
CA LYS A 124 5.99 -11.70 6.64
C LYS A 124 6.36 -10.91 7.88
N ILE A 125 6.86 -9.69 7.71
CA ILE A 125 7.18 -8.78 8.81
C ILE A 125 5.92 -8.37 9.56
N TYR A 126 4.81 -8.11 8.87
CA TYR A 126 3.54 -7.76 9.49
C TYR A 126 3.07 -8.87 10.45
N LEU A 127 3.15 -10.14 10.01
CA LEU A 127 2.77 -11.30 10.81
C LEU A 127 3.65 -11.47 12.06
N GLU A 128 4.95 -11.13 11.95
CA GLU A 128 5.91 -11.27 13.04
C GLU A 128 5.88 -10.10 14.05
N ILE A 129 5.75 -8.86 13.56
CA ILE A 129 5.84 -7.65 14.39
C ILE A 129 4.53 -7.37 15.13
N TYR A 130 3.39 -7.73 14.55
CA TYR A 130 2.09 -7.36 15.09
C TYR A 130 1.89 -7.86 16.53
N LYS A 131 1.83 -6.91 17.47
CA LYS A 131 1.59 -7.14 18.89
C LYS A 131 0.48 -6.22 19.39
N SER A 132 -0.77 -6.63 19.21
CA SER A 132 -1.91 -5.90 19.77
C SER A 132 -2.93 -6.87 20.35
N VAL A 133 -3.38 -6.56 21.56
CA VAL A 133 -4.56 -7.19 22.17
C VAL A 133 -5.85 -6.51 21.71
N ASP A 134 -5.77 -5.23 21.36
CA ASP A 134 -6.91 -4.45 20.90
C ASP A 134 -7.23 -4.77 19.44
N ILE A 135 -8.53 -4.76 19.13
CA ILE A 135 -9.04 -4.87 17.77
C ILE A 135 -8.74 -3.55 17.04
N PRO A 136 -7.96 -3.55 15.95
CA PRO A 136 -7.68 -2.34 15.20
C PRO A 136 -8.96 -1.71 14.64
N ARG A 137 -9.06 -0.38 14.74
CA ARG A 137 -10.26 0.36 14.31
C ARG A 137 -10.43 0.44 12.79
N TYR A 138 -9.32 0.34 12.05
CA TYR A 138 -9.28 0.51 10.61
C TYR A 138 -8.37 -0.52 9.94
N PRO A 139 -8.67 -0.91 8.69
CA PRO A 139 -7.86 -1.89 7.97
C PRO A 139 -6.63 -1.23 7.32
N THR A 140 -5.55 -1.99 7.29
CA THR A 140 -4.45 -1.81 6.33
C THR A 140 -4.71 -2.71 5.13
N ILE A 141 -4.83 -2.13 3.95
CA ILE A 141 -5.17 -2.82 2.71
C ILE A 141 -4.01 -2.65 1.74
N ILE A 142 -3.45 -3.75 1.25
CA ILE A 142 -2.52 -3.73 0.13
C ILE A 142 -3.33 -3.87 -1.16
N PHE A 143 -3.17 -2.92 -2.08
CA PHE A 143 -3.77 -2.93 -3.41
C PHE A 143 -2.70 -3.28 -4.45
N VAL A 144 -2.99 -4.28 -5.28
CA VAL A 144 -2.10 -4.74 -6.37
C VAL A 144 -2.88 -4.93 -7.67
N ASP A 145 -2.15 -4.83 -8.78
CA ASP A 145 -2.68 -5.02 -10.13
C ASP A 145 -2.95 -6.51 -10.45
N ASN A 146 -3.67 -6.77 -11.54
CA ASN A 146 -4.00 -8.12 -12.02
C ASN A 146 -2.91 -8.67 -12.95
N ASP A 147 -1.70 -8.76 -12.42
CA ASP A 147 -0.54 -9.27 -13.15
C ASP A 147 0.13 -10.41 -12.36
N PRO A 148 1.17 -11.06 -12.89
CA PRO A 148 1.88 -12.11 -12.16
C PRO A 148 2.44 -11.63 -10.81
N ALA A 149 2.84 -10.37 -10.72
CA ALA A 149 3.44 -9.79 -9.54
C ALA A 149 2.40 -9.65 -8.40
N GLY A 150 1.25 -9.03 -8.68
CA GLY A 150 0.13 -8.95 -7.74
C GLY A 150 -0.39 -10.32 -7.31
N ASN A 151 -0.43 -11.31 -8.22
CA ASN A 151 -0.80 -12.68 -7.87
C ASN A 151 0.21 -13.35 -6.91
N ASN A 152 1.50 -13.06 -7.04
CA ASN A 152 2.53 -13.54 -6.11
C ASN A 152 2.34 -12.98 -4.70
N VAL A 153 1.81 -11.76 -4.54
CA VAL A 153 1.48 -11.20 -3.22
C VAL A 153 0.38 -12.01 -2.53
N PHE A 154 -0.67 -12.40 -3.26
CA PHE A 154 -1.74 -13.26 -2.73
C PHE A 154 -1.22 -14.64 -2.36
N ASN A 155 -0.40 -15.25 -3.22
CA ASN A 155 0.21 -16.56 -2.95
C ASN A 155 1.11 -16.51 -1.72
N CYS A 156 1.90 -15.43 -1.57
CA CYS A 156 2.72 -15.20 -0.38
C CYS A 156 1.86 -15.07 0.88
N ALA A 157 0.77 -14.29 0.87
CA ALA A 157 -0.12 -14.18 2.01
C ALA A 157 -0.75 -15.53 2.40
N ASN A 158 -1.25 -16.29 1.43
CA ASN A 158 -1.85 -17.60 1.66
C ASN A 158 -0.85 -18.59 2.27
N LYS A 159 0.40 -18.59 1.79
CA LYS A 159 1.45 -19.49 2.30
C LYS A 159 1.86 -19.16 3.74
N ASN A 160 1.85 -17.89 4.13
CA ASN A 160 2.43 -17.45 5.40
C ASN A 160 1.38 -17.19 6.51
N SER A 161 0.11 -16.95 6.17
CA SER A 161 -0.94 -16.66 7.16
C SER A 161 -1.93 -17.81 7.33
N LYS A 162 -2.12 -18.22 8.59
CA LYS A 162 -3.16 -19.20 8.97
C LYS A 162 -4.57 -18.64 8.93
N ASP A 163 -4.72 -17.31 8.97
CA ASP A 163 -6.01 -16.62 8.96
C ASP A 163 -6.49 -16.29 7.53
N TYR A 164 -5.72 -16.71 6.52
CA TYR A 164 -5.96 -16.34 5.13
C TYR A 164 -7.36 -16.78 4.65
N LYS A 165 -8.17 -15.81 4.23
CA LYS A 165 -9.51 -16.06 3.67
C LYS A 165 -9.75 -15.19 2.45
N GLU A 166 -9.73 -15.83 1.28
CA GLU A 166 -9.96 -15.19 0.00
C GLU A 166 -11.44 -15.21 -0.41
N LYS A 167 -11.89 -14.13 -1.05
CA LYS A 167 -13.22 -13.99 -1.64
C LYS A 167 -13.14 -13.20 -2.94
N LYS A 168 -13.97 -13.57 -3.91
CA LYS A 168 -14.24 -12.76 -5.10
C LYS A 168 -15.53 -11.97 -4.89
N LEU A 169 -15.51 -10.70 -5.25
CA LEU A 169 -16.61 -9.75 -5.10
C LEU A 169 -17.06 -9.23 -6.46
N LEU A 170 -18.26 -8.66 -6.50
CA LEU A 170 -18.76 -7.82 -7.60
C LEU A 170 -18.67 -8.51 -8.97
N LYS A 171 -19.24 -9.73 -9.08
CA LYS A 171 -19.22 -10.55 -10.31
C LYS A 171 -17.79 -10.88 -10.79
N ASN A 172 -16.89 -11.21 -9.86
CA ASN A 172 -15.51 -11.60 -10.15
C ASN A 172 -14.68 -10.49 -10.82
N THR A 173 -14.93 -9.23 -10.49
CA THR A 173 -14.07 -8.11 -10.93
C THR A 173 -13.08 -7.65 -9.85
N ILE A 174 -13.28 -8.09 -8.60
CA ILE A 174 -12.40 -7.78 -7.47
C ILE A 174 -12.13 -9.05 -6.67
N ARG A 175 -10.86 -9.32 -6.40
CA ARG A 175 -10.39 -10.36 -5.49
C ARG A 175 -9.97 -9.68 -4.18
N THR A 176 -10.39 -10.24 -3.06
CA THR A 176 -10.03 -9.75 -1.73
C THR A 176 -9.54 -10.90 -0.88
N ALA A 177 -8.59 -10.65 0.00
CA ALA A 177 -8.18 -11.61 1.02
C ALA A 177 -8.07 -10.93 2.38
N HIS A 178 -8.66 -11.54 3.40
CA HIS A 178 -8.22 -11.28 4.78
C HIS A 178 -6.91 -12.02 4.99
N VAL A 179 -5.86 -11.32 5.42
CA VAL A 179 -4.55 -11.93 5.65
C VAL A 179 -4.38 -12.22 7.12
N TYR A 180 -4.39 -11.20 7.97
CA TYR A 180 -4.14 -11.35 9.40
C TYR A 180 -4.61 -10.11 10.14
N LYS A 181 -5.40 -10.26 11.21
CA LYS A 181 -5.94 -9.14 12.01
C LYS A 181 -6.56 -8.06 11.11
N ASN A 182 -5.99 -6.85 11.02
CA ASN A 182 -6.48 -5.76 10.17
C ASN A 182 -5.78 -5.64 8.81
N LEU A 183 -4.93 -6.59 8.43
CA LEU A 183 -4.28 -6.66 7.12
C LEU A 183 -5.15 -7.39 6.10
N TYR A 184 -5.37 -6.75 4.95
CA TYR A 184 -6.13 -7.27 3.82
C TYR A 184 -5.40 -7.04 2.50
N LEU A 185 -5.73 -7.85 1.50
CA LEU A 185 -5.35 -7.64 0.11
C LEU A 185 -6.58 -7.33 -0.75
N VAL A 186 -6.40 -6.48 -1.75
CA VAL A 186 -7.38 -6.21 -2.81
C VAL A 186 -6.66 -6.22 -4.16
N GLN A 187 -7.24 -6.89 -5.14
CA GLN A 187 -6.75 -6.95 -6.51
C GLN A 187 -7.91 -6.75 -7.47
N LEU A 188 -7.66 -6.03 -8.56
CA LEU A 188 -8.55 -6.08 -9.73
C LEU A 188 -8.45 -7.48 -10.36
N ILE A 189 -9.54 -8.02 -10.90
CA ILE A 189 -9.49 -9.30 -11.63
C ILE A 189 -10.43 -9.24 -12.84
N GLY A 190 -10.33 -10.25 -13.71
CA GLY A 190 -11.06 -10.29 -14.98
C GLY A 190 -10.33 -9.45 -16.03
N HIS A 191 -11.06 -8.59 -16.75
CA HIS A 191 -10.52 -7.80 -17.87
C HIS A 191 -9.81 -6.49 -17.46
N TYR A 192 -9.35 -6.41 -16.21
CA TYR A 192 -8.69 -5.22 -15.68
C TYR A 192 -7.26 -5.58 -15.24
N PRO A 193 -6.27 -5.62 -16.17
CA PRO A 193 -4.87 -5.88 -15.85
C PRO A 193 -4.30 -4.92 -14.81
N GLY A 194 -4.72 -3.65 -14.83
CA GLY A 194 -4.30 -2.63 -13.88
C GLY A 194 -5.33 -1.53 -13.70
N ILE A 195 -5.05 -0.60 -12.79
CA ILE A 195 -6.00 0.46 -12.40
C ILE A 195 -6.39 1.40 -13.55
N GLU A 196 -5.53 1.56 -14.56
CA GLU A 196 -5.80 2.39 -15.74
C GLU A 196 -6.97 1.84 -16.58
N TYR A 197 -7.20 0.53 -16.58
CA TYR A 197 -8.32 -0.11 -17.29
C TYR A 197 -9.69 0.18 -16.66
N LEU A 198 -9.72 0.86 -15.52
CA LEU A 198 -10.95 1.41 -14.94
C LEU A 198 -11.43 2.68 -15.65
N TYR A 199 -10.61 3.28 -16.50
CA TYR A 199 -11.06 4.35 -17.41
C TYR A 199 -11.79 3.78 -18.64
N SER A 200 -12.34 4.68 -19.46
CA SER A 200 -12.85 4.37 -20.78
C SER A 200 -11.70 4.19 -21.77
N SER A 201 -11.86 3.29 -22.76
CA SER A 201 -10.81 3.00 -23.74
C SER A 201 -10.35 4.23 -24.50
N HIS A 202 -11.27 5.13 -24.89
CA HIS A 202 -10.90 6.36 -25.61
C HIS A 202 -9.87 7.22 -24.85
N LEU A 203 -9.84 7.19 -23.51
CA LEU A 203 -8.84 7.92 -22.74
C LEU A 203 -7.46 7.27 -22.86
N LEU A 204 -7.40 5.95 -22.92
CA LEU A 204 -6.16 5.19 -23.12
C LEU A 204 -5.58 5.40 -24.52
N ASP A 205 -6.46 5.72 -25.50
CA ASP A 205 -6.09 5.98 -26.89
C ASP A 205 -5.63 7.42 -27.16
N GLU A 206 -5.75 8.32 -26.17
CA GLU A 206 -5.35 9.73 -26.30
C GLU A 206 -3.87 9.88 -26.61
N LYS A 207 -3.55 10.74 -27.58
CA LYS A 207 -2.17 11.05 -27.96
C LYS A 207 -1.72 12.36 -27.34
N ILE A 208 -0.45 12.41 -26.94
CA ILE A 208 0.20 13.63 -26.43
C ILE A 208 1.39 13.92 -27.31
N ASP A 209 1.37 15.06 -27.99
CA ASP A 209 2.47 15.49 -28.87
C ASP A 209 2.83 14.41 -29.92
N GLY A 210 1.81 13.70 -30.44
CA GLY A 210 1.96 12.58 -31.37
C GLY A 210 2.34 11.23 -30.75
N LYS A 211 2.66 11.19 -29.45
CA LYS A 211 3.05 9.98 -28.72
C LYS A 211 1.83 9.20 -28.22
N ILE A 212 1.95 7.87 -28.18
CA ILE A 212 0.92 6.96 -27.68
C ILE A 212 1.14 6.60 -26.21
N PHE A 213 0.07 6.20 -25.52
CA PHE A 213 0.19 5.75 -24.14
C PHE A 213 0.85 4.37 -24.08
N ASN A 214 1.98 4.26 -23.38
CA ASN A 214 2.52 2.98 -22.95
C ASN A 214 2.01 2.65 -21.54
N ILE A 215 1.12 1.66 -21.49
CA ILE A 215 0.51 1.14 -20.27
C ILE A 215 1.38 0.06 -19.59
N SER A 216 2.36 -0.49 -20.30
CA SER A 216 3.27 -1.50 -19.79
C SER A 216 4.21 -0.91 -18.73
N ASN A 217 4.75 -1.81 -17.92
CA ASN A 217 5.87 -1.51 -17.03
C ASN A 217 7.23 -1.73 -17.75
N ASP A 218 7.22 -2.25 -18.98
CA ASP A 218 8.41 -2.64 -19.75
C ASP A 218 8.99 -1.48 -20.57
N GLY A 219 9.70 -0.57 -19.90
CA GLY A 219 10.38 0.55 -20.57
C GLY A 219 9.43 1.50 -21.31
N ILE A 220 9.97 2.60 -21.83
CA ILE A 220 9.21 3.57 -22.63
C ILE A 220 10.08 3.96 -23.82
N GLU A 221 9.57 3.81 -25.03
CA GLU A 221 10.21 4.39 -26.20
C GLU A 221 9.94 5.90 -26.23
N SER A 222 10.84 6.67 -25.61
CA SER A 222 10.64 8.11 -25.37
C SER A 222 10.28 8.97 -26.59
N LYS A 223 10.56 8.50 -27.82
CA LYS A 223 10.22 9.20 -29.07
C LYS A 223 8.76 9.00 -29.48
N SER A 224 8.20 7.82 -29.27
CA SER A 224 6.88 7.39 -29.76
C SER A 224 5.86 7.23 -28.64
N GLU A 225 6.30 7.15 -27.38
CA GLU A 225 5.47 6.76 -26.25
C GLU A 225 5.57 7.72 -25.06
N TYR A 226 4.51 7.74 -24.24
CA TYR A 226 4.49 8.35 -22.92
C TYR A 226 3.98 7.37 -21.86
N GLY A 227 4.49 7.47 -20.62
CA GLY A 227 4.15 6.53 -19.55
C GLY A 227 3.02 6.97 -18.63
N LYS A 228 2.69 6.09 -17.66
CA LYS A 228 1.60 6.23 -16.67
C LYS A 228 1.60 7.57 -15.92
N PHE A 229 2.77 8.10 -15.57
CA PHE A 229 2.86 9.40 -14.89
C PHE A 229 2.33 10.55 -15.76
N ILE A 230 2.71 10.56 -17.05
CA ILE A 230 2.28 11.58 -18.01
C ILE A 230 0.79 11.40 -18.31
N PHE A 231 0.34 10.15 -18.51
CA PHE A 231 -1.07 9.81 -18.67
C PHE A 231 -1.94 10.42 -17.56
N PHE A 232 -1.57 10.20 -16.30
CA PHE A 232 -2.33 10.76 -15.19
C PHE A 232 -2.31 12.29 -15.18
N HIS A 233 -1.14 12.91 -15.35
CA HIS A 233 -0.99 14.36 -15.17
C HIS A 233 -1.53 15.20 -16.32
N ARG A 234 -1.44 14.70 -17.56
CA ARG A 234 -1.84 15.45 -18.76
C ARG A 234 -3.25 15.09 -19.26
N ILE A 235 -3.78 13.92 -18.93
CA ILE A 235 -5.12 13.49 -19.39
C ILE A 235 -6.10 13.39 -18.22
N ILE A 236 -5.83 12.50 -17.25
CA ILE A 236 -6.80 12.18 -16.19
C ILE A 236 -7.04 13.35 -15.24
N LYS A 237 -5.97 13.94 -14.71
CA LYS A 237 -6.04 14.99 -13.69
C LYS A 237 -6.74 16.26 -14.20
N PRO A 238 -6.47 16.76 -15.43
CA PRO A 238 -7.17 17.91 -16.00
C PRO A 238 -8.65 17.65 -16.27
N LEU A 239 -9.01 16.43 -16.70
CA LEU A 239 -10.41 16.09 -16.96
C LEU A 239 -11.23 15.98 -15.66
N GLY A 240 -10.64 15.54 -14.56
CA GLY A 240 -11.26 15.62 -13.23
C GLY A 240 -12.59 14.87 -13.14
N ASN A 241 -13.69 15.59 -12.92
CA ASN A 241 -15.05 15.05 -12.85
C ASN A 241 -15.75 14.93 -14.21
N LYS A 242 -15.12 15.38 -15.31
CA LYS A 242 -15.67 15.27 -16.68
C LYS A 242 -15.55 13.86 -17.26
N ILE A 243 -14.77 12.98 -16.62
CA ILE A 243 -14.61 11.58 -17.04
C ILE A 243 -15.52 10.65 -16.24
N TYR A 244 -16.00 9.60 -16.90
CA TYR A 244 -16.76 8.55 -16.23
C TYR A 244 -15.87 7.73 -15.31
N LEU A 245 -16.12 7.80 -13.99
CA LEU A 245 -15.37 7.08 -12.97
C LEU A 245 -16.19 5.95 -12.31
N GLY A 246 -17.25 5.48 -12.96
CA GLY A 246 -18.16 4.49 -12.37
C GLY A 246 -17.49 3.17 -11.99
N LYS A 247 -16.45 2.74 -12.73
CA LYS A 247 -15.70 1.52 -12.39
C LYS A 247 -14.88 1.65 -11.11
N PHE A 248 -14.36 2.85 -10.80
CA PHE A 248 -13.65 3.13 -9.54
C PHE A 248 -14.56 3.01 -8.31
N ARG A 249 -15.88 3.18 -8.48
CA ARG A 249 -16.86 2.96 -7.41
C ARG A 249 -16.76 1.55 -6.83
N TYR A 250 -16.60 0.55 -7.69
CA TYR A 250 -16.50 -0.84 -7.29
C TYR A 250 -15.23 -1.11 -6.47
N LEU A 251 -14.10 -0.56 -6.92
CA LEU A 251 -12.84 -0.64 -6.18
C LEU A 251 -12.97 0.00 -4.79
N CYS A 252 -13.42 1.25 -4.71
CA CYS A 252 -13.56 1.95 -3.42
C CYS A 252 -14.63 1.33 -2.51
N PHE A 253 -15.69 0.77 -3.08
CA PHE A 253 -16.69 0.03 -2.32
C PHE A 253 -16.08 -1.19 -1.64
N SER A 254 -15.15 -1.91 -2.29
CA SER A 254 -14.48 -3.05 -1.67
C SER A 254 -13.65 -2.64 -0.44
N PHE A 255 -12.89 -1.54 -0.52
CA PHE A 255 -12.16 -0.98 0.61
C PHE A 255 -13.07 -0.62 1.78
N TYR A 256 -14.21 0.01 1.47
CA TYR A 256 -15.18 0.40 2.48
C TYR A 256 -15.87 -0.80 3.14
N GLN A 257 -16.18 -1.85 2.37
CA GLN A 257 -16.78 -3.09 2.90
C GLN A 257 -15.82 -3.82 3.82
N ILE A 258 -14.52 -3.87 3.49
CA ILE A 258 -13.48 -4.40 4.39
C ILE A 258 -13.49 -3.62 5.71
N ALA A 259 -13.48 -2.28 5.65
CA ALA A 259 -13.49 -1.43 6.83
C ALA A 259 -14.75 -1.58 7.69
N LYS A 260 -15.91 -1.84 7.07
CA LYS A 260 -17.16 -2.14 7.80
C LYS A 260 -17.11 -3.50 8.50
N ASN A 261 -16.57 -4.51 7.84
CA ASN A 261 -16.51 -5.87 8.38
C ASN A 261 -15.49 -6.01 9.51
N LEU A 262 -14.40 -5.23 9.50
CA LEU A 262 -13.42 -5.23 10.59
C LEU A 262 -14.02 -4.72 11.92
N LYS A 263 -15.06 -3.88 11.86
CA LYS A 263 -15.72 -3.31 13.05
C LYS A 263 -16.79 -4.23 13.65
N LYS A 264 -17.07 -5.37 13.04
CA LYS A 264 -18.02 -6.37 13.51
C LYS A 264 -17.25 -7.51 14.18
#